data_AF-A0A6F7WFR7-F1
#
_entry.id   AF-A0A6F7WFR7-F1
#
_cell.length_a   1.000
_cell.length_b   1.000
_cell.length_c   1.000
_cell.angle_alpha   90.00
_cell.angle_beta   90.00
_cell.angle_gamma   90.00
#
_symmetry.space_group_name_H-M   'P 1'
#
loop_
_entity.id
_entity.type
_entity.pdbx_description
1 polymer ?
#
loop_
_entity_poly.entity_id
_entity_poly.type
_entity_poly.pdbx_seq_one_letter_code
_entity_poly.pdbx_strand_id
1 'polypeptide(L)' 'ARTAASVPGVARLAPVLGSPRPVRIEGAHIRIELAVAADHRAIDVARAVRTAVAHAVSFPAPGDQPPTVAVLVTAVDP' A
#
# COMPACT_ATOMS: atom_id res chain seq x y z
N ALA A 1 -5.87 3.36 3.48
CA ALA A 1 -5.25 2.66 4.63
C ALA A 1 -5.94 1.34 4.94
N ARG A 2 -7.25 1.33 5.25
CA ARG A 2 -8.00 0.11 5.60
C ARG A 2 -7.87 -1.02 4.57
N THR A 3 -8.06 -0.72 3.29
CA THR A 3 -7.91 -1.70 2.19
C THR A 3 -6.53 -2.36 2.15
N ALA A 4 -5.46 -1.61 2.44
CA ALA A 4 -4.11 -2.16 2.47
C ALA A 4 -3.91 -3.05 3.70
N ALA A 5 -4.37 -2.59 4.87
CA ALA A 5 -4.26 -3.34 6.12
C ALA A 5 -5.11 -4.62 6.13
N SER A 6 -6.13 -4.73 5.28
CA SER A 6 -6.96 -5.94 5.15
C SER A 6 -6.37 -7.00 4.22
N VAL A 7 -5.24 -6.74 3.55
CA VAL A 7 -4.63 -7.73 2.65
C VAL A 7 -3.90 -8.80 3.47
N PRO A 8 -4.14 -10.10 3.23
CA PRO A 8 -3.39 -11.18 3.86
C PRO A 8 -1.88 -11.01 3.71
N GLY A 9 -1.15 -11.23 4.80
CA GLY A 9 0.30 -11.05 4.87
C GLY A 9 0.76 -9.63 5.22
N VAL A 10 -0.14 -8.64 5.30
CA VAL A 10 0.20 -7.34 5.90
C VAL A 10 0.16 -7.46 7.42
N ALA A 11 1.32 -7.35 8.07
CA ALA A 11 1.42 -7.45 9.53
C ALA A 11 0.97 -6.15 10.21
N ARG A 12 1.45 -5.01 9.71
CA ARG A 12 1.02 -3.67 10.15
C ARG A 12 1.37 -2.61 9.12
N LEU A 13 0.69 -1.47 9.19
CA LEU A 13 1.17 -0.25 8.53
C LEU A 13 2.40 0.27 9.28
N ALA A 14 3.51 0.45 8.58
CA ALA A 14 4.82 0.63 9.20
C ALA A 14 5.53 1.83 8.55
N PRO A 15 5.24 3.06 9.01
CA PRO A 15 5.88 4.24 8.47
C PRO A 15 7.39 4.25 8.82
N VAL A 16 8.23 4.69 7.88
CA VAL A 16 9.66 4.91 8.16
C VAL A 16 9.89 6.23 8.89
N LEU A 17 10.95 6.28 9.72
CA LEU A 17 11.39 7.50 10.41
C LEU A 17 11.53 8.65 9.40
N GLY A 18 10.77 9.73 9.61
CA GLY A 18 10.68 10.87 8.69
C GLY A 18 9.30 11.07 8.06
N SER A 19 8.37 10.10 8.18
CA SER A 19 6.97 10.28 7.77
C SER A 19 6.01 9.83 8.87
N PRO A 20 5.10 10.68 9.37
CA PRO A 20 4.13 10.28 10.39
C PRO A 20 2.98 9.43 9.82
N ARG A 21 2.87 9.29 8.50
CA ARG A 21 1.74 8.64 7.83
C ARG A 21 2.22 7.48 6.95
N PRO A 22 1.75 6.25 7.18
CA PRO A 22 2.09 5.10 6.34
C PRO A 22 1.40 5.13 4.98
N VAL A 23 0.44 6.04 4.76
CA VAL A 23 -0.20 6.25 3.45
C VAL A 23 -0.04 7.71 3.06
N ARG A 24 0.55 7.96 1.90
CA ARG A 24 0.64 9.28 1.28
C ARG A 24 -0.11 9.27 -0.04
N ILE A 25 -0.80 10.36 -0.33
CA ILE A 25 -1.52 10.59 -1.57
C ILE A 25 -1.06 11.95 -2.09
N GLU A 26 -0.41 11.95 -3.25
CA GLU A 26 0.18 13.11 -3.91
C GLU A 26 -0.37 13.15 -5.34
N GLY A 27 -1.48 13.86 -5.52
CA GLY A 27 -2.25 13.78 -6.76
C GLY A 27 -2.73 12.36 -7.03
N ALA A 28 -2.36 11.81 -8.19
CA ALA A 28 -2.65 10.42 -8.59
C ALA A 28 -1.64 9.39 -8.04
N HIS A 29 -0.62 9.81 -7.29
CA HIS A 29 0.39 8.90 -6.74
C HIS A 29 0.06 8.53 -5.29
N ILE A 30 -0.11 7.24 -5.03
CA ILE A 30 -0.39 6.69 -3.70
C ILE A 30 0.83 5.88 -3.27
N ARG A 31 1.40 6.21 -2.12
CA ARG A 31 2.51 5.46 -1.53
C ARG A 31 2.09 4.85 -0.20
N ILE A 32 2.33 3.56 -0.04
CA ILE A 32 1.94 2.79 1.14
C ILE A 32 3.16 2.13 1.75
N GLU A 33 3.38 2.36 3.04
CA GLU A 33 4.46 1.78 3.82
C GLU A 33 3.88 0.75 4.79
N LEU A 34 4.39 -0.47 4.73
CA LEU A 34 3.89 -1.60 5.51
C LEU A 34 5.01 -2.58 5.87
N ALA A 35 4.73 -3.39 6.88
CA ALA A 35 5.48 -4.59 7.15
C ALA A 35 4.72 -5.84 6.71
N VAL A 36 5.47 -6.85 6.33
CA VAL A 36 4.94 -8.13 5.84
C VAL A 36 5.19 -9.21 6.89
N ALA A 37 4.23 -10.11 7.09
CA ALA A 37 4.40 -11.29 7.95
C ALA A 37 5.42 -12.27 7.33
N ALA A 38 6.27 -12.89 8.15
CA ALA A 38 7.40 -13.72 7.72
C ALA A 38 6.98 -14.99 6.96
N ASP A 39 5.73 -15.44 7.14
CA ASP A 39 5.12 -16.56 6.43
C ASP A 39 4.61 -16.19 5.03
N HIS A 40 4.68 -14.91 4.64
CA HIS A 40 4.29 -14.43 3.32
C HIS A 40 5.48 -13.86 2.55
N ARG A 41 5.48 -14.07 1.22
CA ARG A 41 6.47 -13.44 0.34
C ARG A 41 6.13 -11.96 0.16
N ALA A 42 7.05 -11.09 0.54
CA ALA A 42 6.89 -9.64 0.47
C ALA A 42 6.43 -9.11 -0.90
N ILE A 43 6.95 -9.67 -2.00
CA ILE A 43 6.57 -9.26 -3.36
C ILE A 43 5.11 -9.60 -3.70
N ASP A 44 4.60 -10.72 -3.18
CA ASP A 44 3.24 -11.18 -3.45
C ASP A 44 2.23 -10.32 -2.66
N VAL A 45 2.55 -10.02 -1.40
CA VAL A 45 1.77 -9.09 -0.56
C VAL A 45 1.78 -7.69 -1.16
N ALA A 46 2.94 -7.18 -1.59
CA ALA A 46 3.03 -5.85 -2.21
C ALA A 46 2.20 -5.75 -3.49
N ARG A 47 2.18 -6.80 -4.32
CA ARG A 47 1.34 -6.87 -5.52
C ARG A 47 -0.14 -6.90 -5.17
N ALA A 48 -0.53 -7.71 -4.18
CA ALA A 48 -1.92 -7.79 -3.73
C ALA A 48 -2.43 -6.45 -3.17
N VAL A 49 -1.62 -5.77 -2.35
CA VAL A 49 -1.91 -4.43 -1.85
C VAL A 49 -2.06 -3.42 -2.98
N ARG A 50 -1.13 -3.43 -3.95
CA ARG A 50 -1.20 -2.55 -5.14
C ARG A 50 -2.53 -2.72 -5.87
N THR A 51 -2.93 -3.96 -6.14
CA THR A 51 -4.19 -4.30 -6.82
C THR A 51 -5.41 -3.88 -6.01
N ALA A 52 -5.47 -4.28 -4.73
CA ALA A 52 -6.61 -4.00 -3.87
C ALA A 52 -6.84 -2.49 -3.69
N VAL A 53 -5.75 -1.73 -3.52
CA VAL A 53 -5.83 -0.28 -3.38
C VAL A 53 -6.25 0.38 -4.69
N ALA A 54 -5.66 -0.01 -5.82
CA ALA A 54 -6.03 0.52 -7.13
C ALA A 54 -7.54 0.33 -7.43
N HIS A 55 -8.10 -0.83 -7.07
CA HIS A 55 -9.54 -1.07 -7.22
C HIS A 55 -10.38 -0.19 -6.29
N ALA A 56 -9.94 0.01 -5.04
CA ALA A 56 -10.66 0.79 -4.05
C ALA A 56 -10.68 2.31 -4.33
N VAL A 57 -9.79 2.82 -5.19
CA VAL A 57 -9.72 4.26 -5.53
C VAL A 57 -10.43 4.62 -6.84
N SER A 58 -11.25 3.72 -7.40
CA SER A 58 -12.19 4.05 -8.48
C SER A 58 -13.13 5.17 -7.99
N PHE A 59 -13.21 6.38 -8.55
CA PHE A 59 -13.24 6.79 -9.94
C PHE A 59 -12.52 8.13 -10.16
N PRO A 60 -11.50 8.22 -11.02
CA PRO A 60 -11.07 9.49 -11.59
C PRO A 60 -12.18 10.04 -12.51
N ALA A 61 -12.36 11.35 -12.59
CA ALA A 61 -13.27 11.93 -13.57
C ALA A 61 -12.77 11.62 -14.99
N PRO A 62 -13.64 11.62 -16.03
CA PRO A 62 -13.20 11.46 -17.40
C PRO A 62 -12.10 12.49 -17.74
N GLY A 63 -10.89 12.02 -18.03
CA GLY A 63 -9.71 12.86 -18.29
C GLY A 63 -8.63 12.83 -17.21
N ASP A 64 -8.91 12.29 -16.02
CA ASP A 64 -7.91 12.12 -14.97
C ASP A 64 -6.99 10.93 -15.23
N GLN A 65 -5.71 11.07 -14.87
CA GLN A 65 -4.74 9.98 -14.93
C GLN A 65 -5.12 8.89 -13.91
N PRO A 66 -5.10 7.59 -14.29
CA PRO A 66 -5.32 6.50 -13.35
C PRO A 66 -4.36 6.58 -12.16
N PRO A 67 -4.82 6.30 -10.93
CA PRO A 67 -3.95 6.35 -9.77
C PRO A 67 -2.85 5.29 -9.88
N THR A 68 -1.63 5.69 -9.58
CA THR A 68 -0.49 4.79 -9.45
C THR A 68 -0.26 4.48 -7.98
N VAL A 69 -0.01 3.21 -7.67
CA VAL A 69 0.21 2.75 -6.29
C VAL A 69 1.62 2.18 -6.17
N ALA A 70 2.40 2.76 -5.26
CA ALA A 70 3.71 2.30 -4.83
C ALA A 70 3.62 1.69 -3.43
N VAL A 71 4.23 0.53 -3.25
CA VAL A 71 4.27 -0.17 -1.95
C VAL A 71 5.72 -0.27 -1.51
N LEU A 72 6.01 0.22 -0.31
CA LEU A 72 7.29 0.11 0.36
C LEU A 72 7.16 -0.87 1.52
N VAL A 73 7.90 -1.97 1.43
CA VAL A 73 8.03 -2.92 2.54
C VAL A 73 9.17 -2.44 3.43
N THR A 74 8.86 -2.09 4.69
CA THR A 74 9.79 -1.46 5.63
C THR A 74 10.32 -2.42 6.67
N ALA A 75 9.64 -3.56 6.87
CA ALA A 75 10.05 -4.62 7.76
C ALA A 75 9.41 -5.95 7.34
N VAL A 76 9.97 -7.05 7.85
CA VAL A 76 9.33 -8.36 7.89
C VAL A 76 9.16 -8.72 9.36
N ASP A 77 7.91 -8.92 9.78
CA ASP A 77 7.55 -9.22 11.17
C ASP A 77 7.36 -10.74 11.33
N PRO A 78 7.73 -11.32 12.48
CA PRO A 78 7.54 -12.74 12.76
C PRO A 78 6.06 -13.15 12.87
#